data_AF-A0A258CSU5-F1
#
_entry.id   AF-A0A258CSU5-F1
#
_cell.length_a   1.000
_cell.length_b   1.000
_cell.length_c   1.000
_cell.angle_alpha   90.00
_cell.angle_beta   90.00
_cell.angle_gamma   90.00
#
_symmetry.space_group_name_H-M   'P 1'
#
loop_
_entity.id
_entity.type
_entity.pdbx_description
1 polymer ?
#
loop_
_entity_poly.entity_id
_entity_poly.type
_entity_poly.pdbx_seq_one_letter_code
_entity_poly.pdbx_strand_id
1 'polypeptide(L)'
;MAKARREEVGGETEREEASSGRLHGAIARSLGAAIVSGKHQPGDVLTNEIEASERFQVSRSAYREAIRILAAKGLVESRPKTGTRVSPRARWRLLDPEVLSWFFESEPSESFLQ
;
A
#
# COMPACT_ATOMS: atom_id res chain seq x y z
N MET A 1 54.65 -2.95 -1.14
CA MET A 1 53.77 -2.74 -2.30
C MET A 1 53.08 -4.09 -2.55
N ALA A 2 51.77 -4.27 -2.62
CA ALA A 2 50.70 -3.41 -3.12
C ALA A 2 49.44 -3.48 -2.23
N LYS A 3 48.72 -2.37 -2.22
CA LYS A 3 47.40 -2.13 -1.62
C LYS A 3 46.36 -2.27 -2.75
N ALA A 4 45.32 -3.08 -2.57
CA ALA A 4 44.07 -3.01 -3.34
C ALA A 4 43.00 -3.78 -2.55
N ARG A 5 42.22 -3.13 -1.70
CA ARG A 5 41.00 -2.35 -1.99
C ARG A 5 39.90 -3.25 -2.58
N ARG A 6 39.04 -3.79 -1.71
CA ARG A 6 37.74 -4.38 -2.08
C ARG A 6 36.82 -4.41 -0.86
N GLU A 7 36.05 -3.33 -0.65
CA GLU A 7 35.01 -3.25 0.39
C GLU A 7 34.11 -2.01 0.19
N GLU A 8 33.34 -1.94 -0.90
CA GLU A 8 32.37 -0.83 -1.12
C GLU A 8 31.09 -1.27 -1.89
N VAL A 9 30.50 -2.45 -1.59
CA VAL A 9 29.25 -2.90 -2.28
C VAL A 9 28.04 -3.05 -1.32
N GLY A 10 28.23 -2.92 0.00
CA GLY A 10 27.14 -3.13 0.98
C GLY A 10 26.15 -1.97 1.16
N GLY A 11 26.55 -0.71 0.89
CA GLY A 11 25.78 0.46 1.31
C GLY A 11 24.73 1.00 0.33
N GLU A 12 24.76 0.60 -0.94
CA GLU A 12 23.80 1.07 -1.95
C GLU A 12 22.50 0.24 -1.92
N THR A 13 22.61 -1.08 -1.84
CA THR A 13 21.46 -2.00 -1.80
C THR A 13 20.57 -1.75 -0.57
N GLU A 14 21.15 -1.52 0.61
CA GLU A 14 20.40 -1.25 1.84
C GLU A 14 19.63 0.08 1.80
N ARG A 15 20.20 1.11 1.14
CA ARG A 15 19.55 2.42 0.96
C ARG A 15 18.40 2.32 -0.04
N GLU A 16 18.57 1.53 -1.09
CA GLU A 16 17.57 1.31 -2.11
C GLU A 16 16.39 0.47 -1.59
N GLU A 17 16.66 -0.56 -0.77
CA GLU A 17 15.65 -1.34 -0.07
C GLU A 17 14.88 -0.52 0.97
N ALA A 18 15.57 0.29 1.79
CA ALA A 18 14.90 1.18 2.73
C ALA A 18 14.06 2.26 2.03
N SER A 19 14.49 2.74 0.86
CA SER A 19 13.75 3.68 0.02
C SER A 19 12.49 3.03 -0.57
N SER A 20 12.63 1.82 -1.12
CA SER A 20 11.51 1.00 -1.62
C SER A 20 10.50 0.70 -0.50
N GLY A 21 11.02 0.36 0.69
CA GLY A 21 10.33 0.22 1.98
C GLY A 21 9.37 1.37 2.26
N ARG A 22 9.92 2.58 2.23
CA ARG A 22 9.19 3.82 2.48
C ARG A 22 8.19 4.12 1.36
N LEU A 23 8.53 3.85 0.11
CA LEU A 23 7.67 4.11 -1.04
C LEU A 23 6.40 3.25 -0.99
N HIS A 24 6.53 1.93 -0.83
CA HIS A 24 5.34 1.07 -0.77
C HIS A 24 4.49 1.35 0.48
N GLY A 25 5.12 1.72 1.60
CA GLY A 25 4.41 2.16 2.81
C GLY A 25 3.59 3.43 2.57
N ALA A 26 4.16 4.42 1.87
CA ALA A 26 3.47 5.65 1.49
C ALA A 26 2.28 5.38 0.55
N ILE A 27 2.45 4.47 -0.43
CA ILE A 27 1.35 4.06 -1.33
C ILE A 27 0.24 3.36 -0.52
N ALA A 28 0.60 2.44 0.37
CA ALA A 28 -0.36 1.73 1.22
C ALA A 28 -1.15 2.69 2.11
N ARG A 29 -0.47 3.66 2.73
CA ARG A 29 -1.12 4.72 3.53
C ARG A 29 -2.11 5.53 2.69
N SER A 30 -1.69 5.99 1.52
CA SER A 30 -2.54 6.81 0.63
C SER A 30 -3.82 6.06 0.21
N LEU A 31 -3.66 4.82 -0.27
CA LEU A 31 -4.80 3.97 -0.65
C LEU A 31 -5.65 3.57 0.55
N GLY A 32 -5.02 3.24 1.68
CA GLY A 32 -5.69 2.89 2.93
C GLY A 32 -6.58 4.02 3.42
N ALA A 33 -6.04 5.25 3.50
CA ALA A 33 -6.78 6.45 3.85
C ALA A 33 -7.97 6.71 2.90
N ALA A 34 -7.79 6.50 1.59
CA ALA A 34 -8.86 6.63 0.61
C ALA A 34 -9.97 5.57 0.78
N ILE A 35 -9.63 4.33 1.15
CA ILE A 35 -10.61 3.28 1.42
C ILE A 35 -11.38 3.58 2.71
N VAL A 36 -10.69 3.91 3.80
CA VAL A 36 -11.34 4.11 5.12
C VAL A 36 -12.19 5.39 5.17
N SER A 37 -11.83 6.42 4.40
CA SER A 37 -12.68 7.62 4.22
C SER A 37 -13.90 7.40 3.34
N GLY A 38 -13.94 6.31 2.58
CA GLY A 38 -15.02 5.99 1.64
C GLY A 38 -14.84 6.57 0.23
N LYS A 39 -13.67 7.15 -0.11
CA LYS A 39 -13.35 7.51 -1.50
C LYS A 39 -13.30 6.28 -2.41
N HIS A 40 -12.90 5.14 -1.85
CA HIS A 40 -13.10 3.82 -2.45
C HIS A 40 -14.04 3.00 -1.57
N GLN A 41 -15.17 2.60 -2.13
CA GLN A 41 -16.23 1.90 -1.43
C GLN A 41 -16.01 0.39 -1.46
N PRO A 42 -16.53 -0.36 -0.49
CA PRO A 42 -16.56 -1.81 -0.55
C PRO A 42 -17.13 -2.30 -1.88
N GLY A 43 -16.35 -3.10 -2.58
CA GLY A 43 -16.70 -3.61 -3.89
C GLY A 43 -16.13 -2.85 -5.08
N ASP A 44 -15.50 -1.69 -4.88
CA ASP A 44 -14.79 -0.98 -5.94
C ASP A 44 -13.56 -1.77 -6.39
N VAL A 45 -13.26 -1.71 -7.68
CA VAL A 45 -12.02 -2.27 -8.24
C VAL A 45 -10.97 -1.16 -8.25
N LEU A 46 -9.85 -1.42 -7.58
CA LEU A 46 -8.70 -0.52 -7.59
C LEU A 46 -7.95 -0.64 -8.92
N THR A 47 -7.31 0.46 -9.30
CA THR A 47 -6.44 0.54 -10.47
C THR A 47 -5.39 -0.59 -10.46
N ASN A 48 -5.18 -1.23 -11.60
CA ASN A 48 -4.17 -2.29 -11.75
C ASN A 48 -2.75 -1.72 -11.67
N GLU A 49 -1.74 -2.57 -11.44
CA GLU A 49 -0.36 -2.14 -11.24
C GLU A 49 0.26 -1.43 -12.45
N ILE A 50 -0.20 -1.72 -13.67
CA ILE A 50 0.31 -1.09 -14.90
C ILE A 50 -0.18 0.36 -14.96
N GLU A 51 -1.49 0.55 -14.85
CA GLU A 51 -2.11 1.87 -14.88
C GLU A 51 -1.70 2.70 -13.65
N ALA A 52 -1.55 2.09 -12.48
CA ALA A 52 -1.07 2.78 -11.29
C ALA A 52 0.39 3.24 -11.46
N SER A 53 1.23 2.42 -12.10
CA SER A 53 2.61 2.78 -12.41
C SER A 53 2.69 3.98 -13.35
N GLU A 54 1.85 4.01 -14.37
CA GLU A 54 1.79 5.12 -15.33
C GLU A 54 1.20 6.40 -14.71
N ARG A 55 0.10 6.28 -13.96
CA ARG A 55 -0.63 7.43 -13.40
C ARG A 55 0.07 8.07 -12.21
N PHE A 56 0.67 7.26 -11.34
CA PHE A 56 1.26 7.74 -10.09
C PHE A 56 2.80 7.72 -10.11
N GLN A 57 3.41 7.34 -11.24
CA GLN A 57 4.87 7.22 -11.41
C GLN A 57 5.53 6.32 -10.36
N VAL A 58 4.81 5.30 -9.91
CA VAL A 58 5.31 4.31 -8.94
C VAL A 58 5.80 3.06 -9.65
N SER A 59 6.76 2.35 -9.08
CA SER A 59 7.15 1.05 -9.63
C SER A 59 6.01 0.04 -9.43
N ARG A 60 5.85 -0.88 -10.40
CA ARG A 60 4.84 -1.95 -10.32
C ARG A 60 5.05 -2.85 -9.09
N SER A 61 6.31 -3.09 -8.71
CA SER A 61 6.67 -3.87 -7.52
C SER A 61 6.27 -3.16 -6.22
N ALA A 62 6.50 -1.85 -6.10
CA ALA A 62 6.09 -1.08 -4.94
C ALA A 62 4.57 -1.05 -4.80
N TYR A 63 3.83 -0.86 -5.90
CA TYR A 63 2.37 -0.92 -5.88
C TYR A 63 1.86 -2.30 -5.43
N ARG A 64 2.44 -3.38 -5.96
CA ARG A 64 2.10 -4.75 -5.52
C ARG A 64 2.40 -5.02 -4.04
N GLU A 65 3.45 -4.44 -3.48
CA GLU A 65 3.73 -4.50 -2.05
C GLU A 65 2.67 -3.74 -1.24
N ALA A 66 2.31 -2.54 -1.68
CA ALA A 66 1.24 -1.77 -1.05
C ALA A 66 -0.09 -2.54 -1.05
N ILE A 67 -0.47 -3.18 -2.17
CA ILE A 67 -1.67 -4.03 -2.22
C ILE A 67 -1.57 -5.21 -1.26
N ARG A 68 -0.38 -5.83 -1.08
CA ARG A 68 -0.19 -6.92 -0.11
C ARG A 68 -0.37 -6.45 1.33
N ILE A 69 0.14 -5.26 1.68
CA ILE A 69 -0.07 -4.64 2.99
C ILE A 69 -1.57 -4.44 3.24
N LEU A 70 -2.29 -3.88 2.26
CA LEU A 70 -3.74 -3.65 2.36
C LEU A 70 -4.53 -4.97 2.47
N ALA A 71 -4.11 -6.01 1.75
CA ALA A 71 -4.74 -7.32 1.80
C ALA A 71 -4.53 -7.99 3.17
N ALA A 72 -3.33 -7.88 3.75
CA ALA A 72 -3.04 -8.37 5.10
C ALA A 72 -3.85 -7.64 6.20
N LYS A 73 -4.32 -6.43 5.91
CA LYS A 73 -5.22 -5.64 6.77
C LYS A 73 -6.71 -5.92 6.49
N GLY A 74 -7.01 -6.76 5.50
CA GLY A 74 -8.37 -7.11 5.11
C GLY A 74 -9.11 -6.03 4.33
N LEU A 75 -8.44 -4.93 3.95
CA LEU A 75 -9.05 -3.80 3.24
C LEU A 75 -9.34 -4.11 1.78
N VAL A 76 -8.53 -4.98 1.17
CA VAL A 76 -8.68 -5.39 -0.23
C VAL A 76 -8.56 -6.91 -0.37
N GLU A 77 -9.06 -7.43 -1.49
CA GLU A 77 -8.84 -8.79 -1.93
C GLU A 77 -8.41 -8.82 -3.39
N SER A 78 -7.46 -9.69 -3.73
CA SER A 78 -7.09 -9.95 -5.12
C SER A 78 -7.92 -11.11 -5.66
N ARG A 79 -8.60 -10.89 -6.79
CA ARG A 79 -9.43 -11.87 -7.47
C ARG A 79 -8.85 -12.15 -8.86
N PRO A 80 -8.62 -13.42 -9.24
CA PRO A 80 -8.24 -13.76 -10.62
C PRO A 80 -9.19 -13.10 -11.62
N LYS A 81 -8.64 -12.54 -12.71
CA LYS A 81 -9.35 -11.88 -13.83
C LYS A 81 -10.07 -10.56 -13.50
N THR A 82 -10.37 -10.27 -12.24
CA THR A 82 -11.12 -9.07 -11.83
C THR A 82 -10.21 -7.96 -11.28
N GLY A 83 -9.00 -8.32 -10.81
CA GLY A 83 -8.05 -7.38 -10.23
C GLY A 83 -8.20 -7.28 -8.71
N THR A 84 -7.77 -6.15 -8.15
CA THR A 84 -7.83 -5.88 -6.71
C THR A 84 -9.13 -5.17 -6.38
N ARG A 85 -9.92 -5.70 -5.45
CA ARG A 85 -11.21 -5.16 -5.04
C ARG A 85 -11.18 -4.74 -3.59
N VAL A 86 -11.86 -3.65 -3.24
CA VAL A 86 -12.07 -3.28 -1.83
C VAL A 86 -12.99 -4.31 -1.17
N SER A 87 -12.55 -4.85 -0.05
CA SER A 87 -13.28 -5.86 0.71
C SER A 87 -14.50 -5.25 1.42
N PRO A 88 -15.56 -6.04 1.69
CA PRO A 88 -16.60 -5.69 2.65
C PRO A 88 -16.03 -5.23 3.99
N ARG A 89 -16.62 -4.19 4.59
CA ARG A 89 -16.17 -3.60 5.88
C ARG A 89 -16.01 -4.63 7.00
N ALA A 90 -16.86 -5.66 7.03
CA ALA A 90 -16.79 -6.75 8.01
C ALA A 90 -15.46 -7.54 7.99
N ARG A 91 -14.67 -7.46 6.91
CA ARG A 91 -13.35 -8.10 6.80
C ARG A 91 -12.20 -7.19 7.22
N TRP A 92 -12.45 -5.90 7.45
CA TRP A 92 -11.41 -4.95 7.77
C TRP A 92 -10.88 -5.22 9.18
N ARG A 93 -9.57 -5.25 9.34
CA ARG A 93 -8.92 -5.38 10.66
C ARG A 93 -8.91 -4.01 11.33
N LEU A 94 -10.07 -3.55 11.81
CA LEU A 94 -10.25 -2.21 12.36
C LEU A 94 -9.40 -1.92 13.61
N LEU A 95 -8.95 -2.95 14.33
CA LEU A 95 -8.06 -2.81 15.49
C LEU A 95 -6.57 -2.84 15.13
N ASP A 96 -6.24 -2.97 13.84
CA ASP A 96 -4.86 -2.83 13.38
C ASP A 96 -4.38 -1.38 13.55
N PRO A 97 -3.24 -1.11 14.22
CA PRO A 97 -2.81 0.25 14.53
C PRO A 97 -2.65 1.17 13.32
N GLU A 98 -2.19 0.65 12.17
CA GLU A 98 -2.06 1.47 10.96
C GLU A 98 -3.43 1.80 10.38
N VAL A 99 -4.37 0.84 10.39
CA VAL A 99 -5.74 1.08 9.95
C VAL A 99 -6.39 2.16 10.82
N LEU A 100 -6.26 2.07 12.14
CA LEU A 100 -6.72 3.10 13.07
C LEU A 100 -6.08 4.46 12.78
N SER A 101 -4.77 4.52 12.54
CA SER A 101 -4.08 5.76 12.15
C SER A 101 -4.71 6.39 10.91
N TRP A 102 -4.95 5.59 9.87
CA TRP A 102 -5.56 6.08 8.63
C TRP A 102 -7.00 6.56 8.81
N PHE A 103 -7.76 5.96 9.73
CA PHE A 103 -9.08 6.45 10.12
C PHE A 103 -9.00 7.85 10.73
N PHE A 104 -8.11 8.07 11.69
CA PHE A 104 -7.97 9.39 12.33
C PHE A 104 -7.42 10.47 11.39
N GLU A 105 -6.64 10.09 10.38
CA GLU A 105 -6.10 11.01 9.38
C GLU A 105 -7.14 11.49 8.35
N SER A 106 -8.29 10.80 8.25
CA SER A 106 -9.16 10.94 7.09
C SER A 106 -10.57 11.48 7.39
N GLU A 107 -10.84 11.91 8.63
CA GLU A 107 -12.15 12.37 9.13
C GLU A 107 -13.29 11.48 8.60
N PRO A 108 -13.53 10.29 9.20
CA PRO A 108 -14.42 9.31 8.62
C PRO A 108 -15.81 9.92 8.40
N SER A 109 -16.32 9.81 7.16
CA SER A 109 -17.63 10.36 6.81
C SER A 109 -18.74 9.71 7.64
N GLU A 110 -19.81 10.44 7.95
CA GLU A 110 -20.93 9.96 8.78
C GLU A 110 -21.54 8.63 8.29
N SER A 111 -21.43 8.34 6.98
CA SER A 111 -21.83 7.07 6.36
C SER A 111 -21.03 5.83 6.83
N PHE A 112 -20.03 6.02 7.68
CA PHE A 112 -19.26 4.96 8.32
C PHE A 112 -19.91 4.45 9.62
N LEU A 113 -20.66 5.28 10.33
CA LEU A 113 -21.29 4.92 11.62
C LEU A 113 -22.63 4.19 11.47
N GLN A 114 -23.11 4.05 10.24
CA GLN A 114 -24.36 3.37 9.88
C GLN A 114 -24.06 1.97 9.34
#